data_AF-A0A1J9Q155-F1
#
_entry.id   AF-A0A1J9Q155-F1
#
_cell.length_a   1.000
_cell.length_b   1.000
_cell.length_c   1.000
_cell.angle_alpha   90.00
_cell.angle_beta   90.00
_cell.angle_gamma   90.00
#
_symmetry.space_group_name_H-M   'P 1'
#
loop_
_entity.id
_entity.type
_entity.pdbx_description
1 polymer ?
#
loop_
_entity_poly.entity_id
_entity_poly.type
_entity_poly.pdbx_seq_one_letter_code
_entity_poly.pdbx_strand_id
1 'polypeptide(L)'
;MIQIPANFLGPDPGTSKARTMGDLDVIVGDLREVAEWGLREDPPVRFTYEALAWSTHVDTWGACWEVVQRVDRANFGICLDTFNLAGRVYADPAVRGGKMVNADAHLRASLARLVATVDARKFAFEEDRDGYLPILAVARAFFDLGFEGWVSLELFSRSTADPKPDTPVVHARREAES
;
A
#
# COMPACT_ATOMS: atom_id res chain seq x y z
N MET A 1 7.85 -2.31 14.27
CA MET A 1 6.66 -2.83 13.55
C MET A 1 7.16 -3.34 12.20
N ILE A 2 6.62 -4.45 11.69
CA ILE A 2 7.03 -5.05 10.41
C ILE A 2 5.84 -5.08 9.47
N GLN A 3 5.97 -4.42 8.31
CA GLN A 3 4.98 -4.45 7.24
C GLN A 3 5.18 -5.71 6.38
N ILE A 4 4.10 -6.43 6.12
CA ILE A 4 4.06 -7.63 5.28
C ILE A 4 3.18 -7.30 4.07
N PRO A 5 3.77 -7.07 2.88
CA PRO A 5 3.00 -6.82 1.67
C PRO A 5 2.40 -8.11 1.11
N ALA A 6 1.18 -8.02 0.59
CA ALA A 6 0.52 -9.10 -0.12
C ALA A 6 1.24 -9.42 -1.43
N ASN A 7 1.51 -10.71 -1.65
CA ASN A 7 2.37 -11.17 -2.74
C ASN A 7 1.79 -10.83 -4.12
N PHE A 8 2.66 -10.42 -5.05
CA PHE A 8 2.33 -9.96 -6.41
C PHE A 8 2.98 -10.83 -7.51
N LEU A 9 3.60 -11.96 -7.16
CA LEU A 9 4.18 -12.86 -8.15
C LEU A 9 3.07 -13.56 -8.96
N GLY A 10 2.97 -13.19 -10.24
CA GLY A 10 2.26 -13.98 -11.25
C GLY A 10 2.90 -15.36 -11.49
N PRO A 11 2.35 -16.17 -12.41
CA PRO A 11 2.86 -17.50 -12.72
C PRO A 11 4.34 -17.55 -13.08
N ASP A 12 4.95 -18.72 -12.93
CA ASP A 12 6.33 -18.96 -13.32
C ASP A 12 6.52 -18.84 -14.86
N PRO A 13 7.47 -18.03 -15.36
CA PRO A 13 7.61 -17.79 -16.80
C PRO A 13 8.02 -19.03 -17.64
N GLY A 14 8.63 -20.05 -17.03
CA GLY A 14 9.10 -21.24 -17.73
C GLY A 14 8.14 -22.43 -17.69
N THR A 15 7.28 -22.50 -16.66
CA THR A 15 6.40 -23.63 -16.40
C THR A 15 4.91 -23.27 -16.34
N SER A 16 4.57 -21.98 -16.36
CA SER A 16 3.21 -21.43 -16.18
C SER A 16 2.50 -21.84 -14.89
N LYS A 17 3.22 -22.43 -13.92
CA LYS A 17 2.67 -22.82 -12.62
C LYS A 17 2.48 -21.61 -11.73
N ALA A 18 1.45 -21.64 -10.88
CA ALA A 18 1.27 -20.64 -9.84
C ALA A 18 2.48 -20.65 -8.87
N ARG A 19 2.99 -19.45 -8.54
CA ARG A 19 4.07 -19.26 -7.55
C ARG A 19 3.56 -18.77 -6.19
N THR A 20 2.25 -18.57 -6.08
CA THR A 20 1.53 -18.07 -4.91
C THR A 20 0.24 -18.87 -4.78
N MET A 21 -0.18 -19.16 -3.55
CA MET A 21 -1.49 -19.75 -3.28
C MET A 21 -2.50 -18.64 -3.00
N GLY A 22 -3.68 -18.73 -3.59
CA GLY A 22 -4.82 -17.84 -3.33
C GLY A 22 -5.81 -18.39 -2.32
N ASP A 23 -5.47 -19.50 -1.65
CA ASP A 23 -6.29 -20.05 -0.58
C ASP A 23 -6.19 -19.15 0.66
N LEU A 24 -7.33 -18.54 1.01
CA LEU A 24 -7.41 -17.55 2.08
C LEU A 24 -7.14 -18.16 3.46
N ASP A 25 -7.46 -19.43 3.68
CA ASP A 25 -7.24 -20.09 4.97
C ASP A 25 -5.76 -20.46 5.15
N VAL A 26 -5.04 -20.76 4.06
CA VAL A 26 -3.57 -20.88 4.05
C VAL A 26 -2.92 -19.52 4.35
N ILE A 27 -3.31 -18.46 3.63
CA ILE A 27 -2.77 -17.10 3.84
C ILE A 27 -2.95 -16.64 5.30
N VAL A 28 -4.15 -16.84 5.86
CA VAL A 28 -4.47 -16.52 7.26
C VAL A 28 -3.68 -17.41 8.23
N GLY A 29 -3.51 -18.69 7.91
CA GLY A 29 -2.73 -19.64 8.71
C GLY A 29 -1.29 -19.17 8.90
N ASP A 30 -0.59 -18.91 7.79
CA ASP A 30 0.80 -18.45 7.77
C ASP A 30 0.96 -17.12 8.52
N LEU A 31 0.09 -16.14 8.26
CA LEU A 31 0.14 -14.82 8.90
C LEU A 31 -0.17 -14.89 10.41
N ARG A 32 -1.06 -15.79 10.83
CA ARG A 32 -1.32 -16.04 12.25
C ARG A 32 -0.14 -16.70 12.94
N GLU A 33 0.56 -17.64 12.29
CA GLU A 33 1.80 -18.19 12.84
C GLU A 33 2.88 -17.10 13.02
N VAL A 34 3.07 -16.23 12.02
CA VAL A 34 3.99 -15.08 12.14
C VAL A 34 3.62 -14.17 13.32
N ALA A 35 2.33 -13.88 13.50
CA ALA A 35 1.84 -13.10 14.64
C ALA A 35 2.13 -13.78 15.99
N GLU A 36 1.87 -15.09 16.10
CA GLU A 36 2.16 -15.91 17.29
C GLU A 36 3.66 -15.95 17.63
N TRP A 37 4.54 -16.00 16.63
CA TRP A 37 5.98 -15.90 16.87
C TRP A 37 6.37 -14.52 17.40
N GLY A 38 5.87 -13.43 16.81
CA GLY A 38 6.18 -12.08 17.31
C GLY A 38 5.62 -11.77 18.70
N LEU A 39 4.59 -12.49 19.18
CA LEU A 39 4.11 -12.41 20.57
C LEU A 39 5.07 -13.04 21.59
N ARG A 40 6.04 -13.86 21.16
CA ARG A 40 7.02 -14.52 22.04
C ARG A 40 8.29 -13.70 22.27
N GLU A 41 8.50 -12.68 21.45
CA GLU A 41 9.63 -11.76 21.55
C GLU A 41 9.44 -10.75 22.70
N ASP A 42 10.55 -10.25 23.26
CA ASP A 42 10.54 -9.18 24.26
C ASP A 42 11.38 -7.97 23.77
N PRO A 43 10.76 -6.83 23.43
CA PRO A 43 9.32 -6.57 23.44
C PRO A 43 8.58 -7.25 22.26
N PRO A 44 7.26 -7.53 22.40
CA PRO A 44 6.48 -8.17 21.35
C PRO A 44 6.51 -7.41 20.01
N VAL A 45 6.80 -8.14 18.94
CA VAL A 45 6.85 -7.61 17.57
C VAL A 45 5.43 -7.43 17.04
N ARG A 46 5.12 -6.22 16.58
CA ARG A 46 3.87 -5.89 15.87
C ARG A 46 4.05 -5.98 14.35
N PHE A 47 3.05 -6.53 13.67
CA PHE A 47 2.99 -6.68 12.23
C PHE A 47 1.80 -5.91 11.64
N THR A 48 1.90 -5.52 10.38
CA THR A 48 0.78 -5.00 9.59
C THR A 48 0.74 -5.66 8.22
N TYR A 49 -0.44 -6.03 7.74
CA TYR A 49 -0.63 -6.58 6.40
C TYR A 49 -1.07 -5.49 5.41
N GLU A 50 -0.48 -5.48 4.22
CA GLU A 50 -0.75 -4.48 3.18
C GLU A 50 -1.22 -5.14 1.89
N ALA A 51 -2.40 -4.78 1.39
CA ALA A 51 -2.79 -5.11 0.02
C ALA A 51 -2.15 -4.12 -0.96
N LEU A 52 -1.37 -4.61 -1.92
CA LEU A 52 -0.87 -3.77 -3.02
C LEU A 52 -1.89 -3.71 -4.15
N ALA A 53 -1.92 -2.60 -4.90
CA ALA A 53 -2.82 -2.45 -6.04
C ALA A 53 -2.63 -3.49 -7.16
N TRP A 54 -1.51 -4.23 -7.13
CA TRP A 54 -1.12 -5.27 -8.08
C TRP A 54 -0.79 -6.62 -7.39
N SER A 55 -1.23 -6.82 -6.14
CA SER A 55 -1.12 -8.13 -5.47
C SER A 55 -1.94 -9.20 -6.21
N THR A 56 -1.48 -10.46 -6.17
CA THR A 56 -2.07 -11.55 -6.97
C THR A 56 -3.41 -12.04 -6.43
N HIS A 57 -3.62 -11.97 -5.11
CA HIS A 57 -4.80 -12.55 -4.43
C HIS A 57 -5.48 -11.60 -3.43
N VAL A 58 -4.74 -10.70 -2.78
CA VAL A 58 -5.27 -9.75 -1.80
C VAL A 58 -4.86 -8.34 -2.20
N ASP A 59 -5.68 -7.73 -3.05
CA ASP A 59 -5.39 -6.50 -3.81
C ASP A 59 -6.35 -5.34 -3.47
N THR A 60 -7.25 -5.53 -2.51
CA THR A 60 -8.19 -4.51 -2.01
C THR A 60 -8.15 -4.41 -0.49
N TRP A 61 -8.50 -3.24 0.04
CA TRP A 61 -8.56 -3.01 1.49
C TRP A 61 -9.57 -3.92 2.20
N GLY A 62 -10.68 -4.26 1.54
CA GLY A 62 -11.71 -5.13 2.11
C GLY A 62 -11.18 -6.55 2.29
N ALA A 63 -10.50 -7.10 1.29
CA ALA A 63 -9.83 -8.41 1.39
C ALA A 63 -8.67 -8.39 2.40
N CYS A 64 -7.91 -7.28 2.45
CA CYS A 64 -6.86 -7.09 3.45
C CYS A 64 -7.42 -7.09 4.88
N TRP A 65 -8.53 -6.37 5.09
CA TRP A 65 -9.21 -6.32 6.37
C TRP A 65 -9.81 -7.67 6.76
N GLU A 66 -10.40 -8.40 5.82
CA GLU A 66 -10.86 -9.78 6.07
C GLU A 66 -9.71 -10.69 6.54
N VAL A 67 -8.53 -10.62 5.91
CA VAL A 67 -7.33 -11.34 6.38
C VAL A 67 -6.98 -10.94 7.81
N VAL A 68 -6.91 -9.64 8.12
CA VAL A 68 -6.56 -9.15 9.47
C VAL A 68 -7.57 -9.61 10.53
N GLN A 69 -8.88 -9.52 10.23
CA GLN A 69 -9.95 -10.02 11.10
C GLN A 69 -9.87 -11.53 11.31
N ARG A 70 -9.53 -12.30 10.27
CA ARG A 70 -9.37 -13.75 10.38
C ARG A 70 -8.10 -14.14 11.14
N VAL A 71 -6.98 -13.41 10.99
CA VAL A 71 -5.74 -13.66 11.75
C VAL A 71 -5.98 -13.53 13.25
N ASP A 72 -6.72 -12.50 13.67
CA ASP A 72 -7.23 -12.31 15.03
C ASP A 72 -6.12 -12.33 16.11
N ARG A 73 -5.15 -11.42 16.01
CA ARG A 73 -4.04 -11.31 16.99
C ARG A 73 -3.76 -9.86 17.35
N ALA A 74 -3.58 -9.59 18.65
CA ALA A 74 -3.41 -8.25 19.20
C ALA A 74 -2.14 -7.50 18.72
N ASN A 75 -1.18 -8.21 18.15
CA ASN A 75 0.01 -7.64 17.52
C ASN A 75 -0.06 -7.58 15.98
N PHE A 76 -1.20 -7.91 15.36
CA PHE A 76 -1.36 -7.94 13.91
C PHE A 76 -2.45 -6.98 13.46
N GLY A 77 -2.13 -6.08 12.53
CA GLY A 77 -3.06 -5.03 12.05
C GLY A 77 -3.07 -4.87 10.53
N ILE A 78 -3.79 -3.85 10.06
CA ILE A 78 -3.83 -3.46 8.65
C ILE A 78 -2.86 -2.30 8.37
N CYS A 79 -2.20 -2.33 7.22
CA CYS A 79 -1.49 -1.21 6.63
C CYS A 79 -2.37 -0.61 5.52
N LEU A 80 -2.70 0.68 5.63
CA LEU A 80 -3.52 1.40 4.65
C LEU A 80 -2.64 2.36 3.85
N ASP A 81 -2.10 1.90 2.72
CA ASP A 81 -1.39 2.77 1.79
C ASP A 81 -2.35 3.49 0.82
N THR A 82 -2.29 4.82 0.82
CA THR A 82 -3.19 5.69 0.04
C THR A 82 -3.12 5.49 -1.47
N PHE A 83 -1.97 5.06 -2.00
CA PHE A 83 -1.78 4.79 -3.43
C PHE A 83 -2.18 3.37 -3.81
N ASN A 84 -1.96 2.38 -2.95
CA ASN A 84 -2.47 1.03 -3.20
C ASN A 84 -4.02 1.01 -3.17
N LEU A 85 -4.63 1.84 -2.31
CA LEU A 85 -6.07 2.12 -2.33
C LEU A 85 -6.54 2.75 -3.65
N ALA A 86 -5.91 3.84 -4.11
CA ALA A 86 -6.34 4.56 -5.31
C ALA A 86 -5.98 3.83 -6.61
N GLY A 87 -4.75 3.33 -6.69
CA GLY A 87 -4.16 2.68 -7.85
C GLY A 87 -4.95 1.45 -8.30
N ARG A 88 -5.44 0.62 -7.37
CA ARG A 88 -6.21 -0.59 -7.69
C ARG A 88 -7.47 -0.31 -8.52
N VAL A 89 -8.05 0.87 -8.32
CA VAL A 89 -9.31 1.31 -8.94
C VAL A 89 -9.07 2.01 -10.28
N TYR A 90 -7.83 2.45 -10.55
CA TYR A 90 -7.51 3.28 -11.71
C TYR A 90 -6.53 2.64 -12.72
N ALA A 91 -5.51 1.91 -12.23
CA ALA A 91 -4.37 1.48 -13.03
C ALA A 91 -4.01 0.00 -12.84
N ASP A 92 -3.61 -0.65 -13.93
CA ASP A 92 -3.05 -2.00 -13.94
C ASP A 92 -1.74 -2.01 -14.76
N PRO A 93 -0.56 -2.20 -14.13
CA PRO A 93 0.72 -2.19 -14.82
C PRO A 93 0.96 -3.40 -15.74
N ALA A 94 0.14 -4.47 -15.65
CA ALA A 94 0.20 -5.61 -16.55
C ALA A 94 -0.49 -5.36 -17.91
N VAL A 95 -1.29 -4.29 -18.04
CA VAL A 95 -2.01 -3.94 -19.26
C VAL A 95 -1.25 -2.88 -20.06
N ARG A 96 -1.14 -3.06 -21.38
CA ARG A 96 -0.47 -2.11 -22.27
C ARG A 96 -1.20 -0.76 -22.27
N GLY A 97 -0.57 0.24 -21.65
CA GLY A 97 -1.14 1.59 -21.45
C GLY A 97 -1.62 1.86 -20.02
N GLY A 98 -1.50 0.90 -19.10
CA GLY A 98 -1.71 1.10 -17.67
C GLY A 98 -3.17 1.25 -17.21
N LYS A 99 -4.16 1.20 -18.13
CA LYS A 99 -5.59 1.39 -17.84
C LYS A 99 -6.41 0.14 -18.14
N MET A 100 -7.41 -0.11 -17.29
CA MET A 100 -8.40 -1.19 -17.45
C MET A 100 -9.48 -0.89 -18.52
N VAL A 101 -10.15 -1.94 -19.01
CA VAL A 101 -11.33 -1.78 -19.88
C VAL A 101 -12.48 -1.15 -19.11
N ASN A 102 -13.21 -0.21 -19.73
CA ASN A 102 -14.19 0.65 -19.08
C ASN A 102 -13.63 1.45 -17.88
N ALA A 103 -12.30 1.60 -17.78
CA ALA A 103 -11.66 2.42 -16.74
C ALA A 103 -12.36 3.76 -16.65
N ASP A 104 -12.49 4.54 -17.73
CA ASP A 104 -13.06 5.89 -17.66
C ASP A 104 -14.53 5.96 -17.15
N ALA A 105 -15.29 4.86 -17.16
CA ALA A 105 -16.65 4.80 -16.61
C ALA A 105 -16.67 4.41 -15.12
N HIS A 106 -15.93 3.36 -14.74
CA HIS A 106 -15.76 2.99 -13.32
C HIS A 106 -14.96 4.05 -12.57
N LEU A 107 -13.95 4.62 -13.21
CA LEU A 107 -13.23 5.81 -12.79
C LEU A 107 -14.17 7.02 -12.74
N ARG A 108 -15.11 7.28 -13.66
CA ARG A 108 -16.08 8.37 -13.45
C ARG A 108 -16.95 8.17 -12.20
N ALA A 109 -17.40 6.95 -11.94
CA ALA A 109 -18.18 6.65 -10.72
C ALA A 109 -17.31 6.67 -9.44
N SER A 110 -16.03 6.31 -9.54
CA SER A 110 -15.05 6.41 -8.46
C SER A 110 -14.63 7.86 -8.23
N LEU A 111 -14.20 8.58 -9.26
CA LEU A 111 -13.93 10.03 -9.30
C LEU A 111 -15.11 10.88 -8.86
N ALA A 112 -16.36 10.50 -9.07
CA ALA A 112 -17.48 11.23 -8.46
C ALA A 112 -17.42 11.22 -6.92
N ARG A 113 -16.78 10.21 -6.32
CA ARG A 113 -16.42 10.16 -4.89
C ARG A 113 -14.99 10.69 -4.63
N LEU A 114 -14.02 10.39 -5.50
CA LEU A 114 -12.60 10.75 -5.36
C LEU A 114 -12.32 12.24 -5.61
N VAL A 115 -13.11 12.93 -6.42
CA VAL A 115 -13.08 14.40 -6.58
C VAL A 115 -13.59 15.08 -5.30
N ALA A 116 -14.31 14.36 -4.43
CA ALA A 116 -14.50 14.77 -3.04
C ALA A 116 -13.36 14.29 -2.11
N THR A 117 -12.59 13.24 -2.46
CA THR A 117 -11.55 12.60 -1.62
C THR A 117 -10.37 11.87 -2.36
N VAL A 118 -9.42 12.59 -2.99
CA VAL A 118 -7.94 12.27 -3.09
C VAL A 118 -7.34 11.40 -4.25
N ASP A 119 -6.24 11.83 -4.94
CA ASP A 119 -5.45 11.00 -5.91
C ASP A 119 -3.90 11.28 -6.04
N ALA A 120 -3.09 10.27 -6.45
CA ALA A 120 -1.63 9.96 -6.29
C ALA A 120 -0.54 10.81 -7.05
N ARG A 121 0.77 10.93 -6.71
CA ARG A 121 1.69 10.68 -5.55
C ARG A 121 3.03 11.48 -5.80
N LYS A 122 3.53 12.33 -4.88
CA LYS A 122 4.91 12.97 -4.84
C LYS A 122 5.35 13.18 -3.35
N PHE A 123 6.47 13.85 -3.03
CA PHE A 123 6.74 14.22 -1.62
C PHE A 123 5.58 15.12 -1.12
N ALA A 124 5.30 15.11 0.18
CA ALA A 124 4.24 15.96 0.71
C ALA A 124 4.58 17.43 0.44
N PHE A 125 3.55 18.24 0.17
CA PHE A 125 3.66 19.67 -0.12
C PHE A 125 4.46 20.08 -1.39
N GLU A 126 4.93 19.15 -2.23
CA GLU A 126 5.54 19.47 -3.54
C GLU A 126 4.50 19.88 -4.61
N GLU A 127 3.66 20.88 -4.29
CA GLU A 127 2.65 21.46 -5.19
C GLU A 127 3.29 22.03 -6.48
N ASP A 128 4.49 22.61 -6.36
CA ASP A 128 5.29 23.20 -7.45
C ASP A 128 5.77 22.17 -8.48
N ARG A 129 5.78 20.89 -8.11
CA ARG A 129 6.22 19.78 -8.96
C ARG A 129 5.05 18.92 -9.40
N ASP A 130 3.82 19.44 -9.35
CA ASP A 130 2.53 18.73 -9.49
C ASP A 130 2.36 17.54 -8.52
N GLY A 131 2.68 17.73 -7.24
CA GLY A 131 2.31 16.82 -6.16
C GLY A 131 0.86 17.06 -5.76
N TYR A 132 -0.07 16.25 -6.27
CA TYR A 132 -1.51 16.56 -6.20
C TYR A 132 -2.34 15.64 -5.29
N LEU A 133 -1.72 14.79 -4.46
CA LEU A 133 -2.43 14.08 -3.40
C LEU A 133 -2.90 15.05 -2.32
N PRO A 134 -4.19 15.03 -1.95
CA PRO A 134 -4.63 15.50 -0.65
C PRO A 134 -4.20 14.54 0.49
N ILE A 135 -2.88 14.30 0.63
CA ILE A 135 -2.29 13.53 1.75
C ILE A 135 -2.82 14.09 3.07
N LEU A 136 -2.84 15.43 3.19
CA LEU A 136 -3.44 16.13 4.31
C LEU A 136 -4.91 15.78 4.56
N ALA A 137 -5.74 15.63 3.52
CA ALA A 137 -7.16 15.36 3.70
C ALA A 137 -7.40 13.91 4.15
N VAL A 138 -6.63 12.95 3.61
CA VAL A 138 -6.66 11.56 4.09
C VAL A 138 -6.13 11.45 5.51
N ALA A 139 -4.97 12.05 5.79
CA ALA A 139 -4.37 12.02 7.11
C ALA A 139 -5.30 12.66 8.16
N ARG A 140 -5.88 13.83 7.87
CA ARG A 140 -6.91 14.44 8.73
C ARG A 140 -8.10 13.51 8.93
N ALA A 141 -8.65 12.91 7.87
CA ALA A 141 -9.76 11.98 8.02
C ALA A 141 -9.44 10.79 8.96
N PHE A 142 -8.21 10.27 8.96
CA PHE A 142 -7.78 9.27 9.95
C PHE A 142 -7.61 9.84 11.36
N PHE A 143 -6.95 10.99 11.52
CA PHE A 143 -6.73 11.62 12.83
C PHE A 143 -8.04 12.12 13.48
N ASP A 144 -8.96 12.68 12.70
CA ASP A 144 -10.28 13.16 13.15
C ASP A 144 -11.19 11.99 13.60
N LEU A 145 -10.92 10.77 13.11
CA LEU A 145 -11.54 9.52 13.59
C LEU A 145 -10.86 8.96 14.86
N GLY A 146 -9.85 9.63 15.40
CA GLY A 146 -9.14 9.23 16.62
C GLY A 146 -8.00 8.22 16.39
N PHE A 147 -7.40 8.17 15.19
CA PHE A 147 -6.23 7.32 14.94
C PHE A 147 -4.98 7.87 15.65
N GLU A 148 -4.53 7.16 16.69
CA GLU A 148 -3.28 7.47 17.43
C GLU A 148 -2.12 6.52 17.05
N GLY A 149 -2.24 5.80 15.94
CA GLY A 149 -1.26 4.82 15.48
C GLY A 149 -0.04 5.42 14.77
N TRP A 150 0.86 4.55 14.35
CA TRP A 150 2.05 4.94 13.59
C TRP A 150 1.68 5.40 12.18
N VAL A 151 2.22 6.54 11.76
CA VAL A 151 2.19 7.01 10.38
C VAL A 151 3.58 6.87 9.77
N SER A 152 3.65 6.35 8.55
CA SER A 152 4.86 6.20 7.75
C SER A 152 4.68 6.93 6.42
N LEU A 153 5.75 7.56 5.91
CA LEU A 153 5.76 8.22 4.62
C LEU A 153 6.59 7.39 3.63
N GLU A 154 5.94 6.72 2.68
CA GLU A 154 6.65 5.98 1.63
C GLU A 154 6.90 6.87 0.40
N LEU A 155 8.15 6.89 -0.08
CA LEU A 155 8.60 7.75 -1.18
C LEU A 155 9.32 6.93 -2.25
N PHE A 156 8.79 6.92 -3.47
CA PHE A 156 9.48 6.36 -4.64
C PHE A 156 10.21 7.46 -5.40
N SER A 157 11.54 7.36 -5.48
CA SER A 157 12.33 8.28 -6.30
C SER A 157 12.98 7.61 -7.50
N ARG A 158 12.95 8.34 -8.63
CA ARG A 158 13.64 8.00 -9.88
C ARG A 158 15.08 8.52 -9.93
N SER A 159 15.49 9.36 -8.98
CA SER A 159 16.85 9.90 -8.86
C SER A 159 17.87 8.89 -8.34
N THR A 160 17.46 7.66 -7.98
CA THR A 160 18.38 6.53 -7.75
C THR A 160 19.19 6.15 -8.99
N ALA A 161 18.77 6.62 -10.17
CA ALA A 161 19.54 6.56 -11.42
C ALA A 161 20.37 7.84 -11.72
N ASP A 162 20.29 8.88 -10.88
CA ASP A 162 21.11 10.09 -11.02
C ASP A 162 22.48 9.85 -10.34
N PRO A 163 23.61 9.90 -11.06
CA PRO A 163 24.93 9.64 -10.50
C PRO A 163 25.47 10.76 -9.60
N LYS A 164 24.74 11.87 -9.40
CA LYS A 164 25.21 12.97 -8.57
C LYS A 164 25.29 12.57 -7.08
N PRO A 165 26.42 12.85 -6.40
CA PRO A 165 26.65 12.44 -5.02
C PRO A 165 25.85 13.23 -3.97
N ASP A 166 25.22 14.36 -4.34
CA ASP A 166 24.37 15.16 -3.45
C ASP A 166 22.92 14.67 -3.37
N THR A 167 22.50 13.75 -4.26
CA THR A 167 21.14 13.17 -4.29
C THR A 167 20.62 12.72 -2.90
N PRO A 168 21.38 11.98 -2.07
CA PRO A 168 20.92 11.59 -0.73
C PRO A 168 20.65 12.80 0.21
N VAL A 169 21.47 13.85 0.12
CA VAL A 169 21.33 15.07 0.94
C VAL A 169 20.11 15.88 0.50
N VAL A 170 19.84 15.95 -0.81
CA VAL A 170 18.64 16.59 -1.36
C VAL A 170 17.36 15.86 -0.91
N HIS A 171 17.41 14.53 -0.79
CA HIS A 171 16.27 13.74 -0.30
C HIS A 171 15.98 13.98 1.17
N ALA A 172 17.00 13.86 2.03
CA ALA A 172 16.85 14.04 3.47
C ALA A 172 16.31 15.44 3.83
N ARG A 173 16.68 16.48 3.05
CA ARG A 173 16.10 17.83 3.21
C ARG A 173 14.62 17.88 2.81
N ARG A 174 14.27 17.35 1.64
CA ARG A 174 12.86 17.33 1.16
C ARG A 174 11.95 16.54 2.09
N GLU A 175 12.44 15.45 2.67
CA GLU A 175 11.72 14.66 3.68
C GLU A 175 11.52 15.45 5.00
N ALA A 176 12.52 16.20 5.45
CA ALA A 176 12.41 17.07 6.63
C ALA A 176 11.51 18.32 6.43
N GLU A 177 11.19 18.63 5.17
CA GLU A 177 10.27 19.70 4.75
C GLU A 177 8.85 19.17 4.40
N SER A 178 8.64 17.84 4.49
CA SER A 178 7.39 17.11 4.19
C SER A 178 6.49 16.84 5.41
#